data_AF-A0A061S9A2-F1
#
_entry.id   AF-A0A061S9A2-F1
#
_cell.length_a   1.000
_cell.length_b   1.000
_cell.length_c   1.000
_cell.angle_alpha   90.00
_cell.angle_beta   90.00
_cell.angle_gamma   90.00
#
_symmetry.space_group_name_H-M   'P 1'
#
loop_
_entity.id
_entity.type
_entity.pdbx_description
1 polymer ?
#
loop_
_entity_poly.entity_id
_entity_poly.type
_entity_poly.pdbx_seq_one_letter_code
_entity_poly.pdbx_strand_id
1 'polypeptide(L)'
;HSYKYSGLANSKTVDLAPADSAVVLTKSKPTKGKGKPAKSAYSNTMKRDVRRMMKTVGREVEGFRPDLKKASIAKLSAIHKSLRVIKAGPKKAKK
;
A
#
# COMPACT_ATOMS: atom_id res chain seq x y z
N HIS A 1 14.61 -9.20 7.84
CA HIS A 1 13.86 -9.36 6.57
C HIS A 1 13.44 -10.82 6.41
N SER A 2 12.23 -11.10 5.91
CA SER A 2 11.75 -12.48 5.70
C SER A 2 11.16 -12.66 4.30
N TYR A 3 11.22 -13.91 3.79
CA TYR A 3 10.73 -14.26 2.45
C TYR A 3 9.26 -13.85 2.22
N LYS A 4 8.42 -14.02 3.26
CA LYS A 4 6.98 -13.68 3.22
C LYS A 4 6.70 -12.26 2.75
N TYR A 5 7.52 -11.29 3.18
CA TYR A 5 7.34 -9.86 2.91
C TYR A 5 8.24 -9.35 1.77
N SER A 6 8.88 -10.25 1.02
CA SER A 6 9.71 -9.86 -0.14
C SER A 6 8.84 -9.48 -1.34
N GLY A 7 9.08 -8.30 -1.91
CA GLY A 7 8.42 -7.80 -3.12
C GLY A 7 9.03 -8.28 -4.44
N LEU A 8 10.21 -8.91 -4.39
CA LEU A 8 10.97 -9.34 -5.57
C LEU A 8 10.99 -10.87 -5.74
N ALA A 9 11.11 -11.60 -4.62
CA ALA A 9 11.21 -13.05 -4.66
C ALA A 9 9.85 -13.73 -4.94
N ASN A 10 8.76 -13.09 -4.55
CA ASN A 10 7.42 -13.67 -4.65
C ASN A 10 6.76 -13.32 -5.99
N SER A 11 6.03 -14.28 -6.55
CA SER A 11 5.24 -14.07 -7.78
C SER A 11 4.02 -13.16 -7.57
N LYS A 12 3.40 -13.25 -6.39
CA LYS A 12 2.27 -12.42 -5.94
C LYS A 12 2.74 -11.47 -4.85
N THR A 13 2.66 -10.18 -5.11
CA THR A 13 3.08 -9.13 -4.17
C THR A 13 2.07 -8.01 -4.10
N VAL A 14 2.02 -7.37 -2.95
CA VAL A 14 1.17 -6.23 -2.65
C VAL A 14 2.04 -5.16 -2.02
N ASP A 15 1.96 -3.95 -2.55
CA ASP A 15 2.58 -2.78 -1.97
C ASP A 15 1.58 -1.63 -1.80
N LEU A 16 1.82 -0.81 -0.79
CA LEU A 16 1.07 0.39 -0.46
C LEU A 16 2.06 1.53 -0.35
N ALA A 17 1.91 2.54 -1.19
CA ALA A 17 2.76 3.71 -1.21
C ALA A 17 1.92 4.99 -1.04
N PRO A 18 2.43 6.00 -0.32
CA PRO A 18 1.86 7.34 -0.36
C PRO A 18 2.04 7.95 -1.75
N ALA A 19 1.04 8.70 -2.23
CA ALA A 19 1.16 9.56 -3.40
C ALA A 19 0.44 10.88 -3.09
N ASP A 20 1.19 11.95 -2.85
CA ASP A 20 0.68 13.27 -2.43
C ASP A 20 -0.39 13.19 -1.33
N SER A 21 -1.66 13.26 -1.71
CA SER A 21 -2.85 13.20 -0.83
C SER A 21 -3.64 11.88 -0.94
N ALA A 22 -3.08 10.91 -1.65
CA ALA A 22 -3.66 9.62 -2.00
C ALA A 22 -2.78 8.47 -1.51
N VAL A 23 -3.34 7.26 -1.56
CA VAL A 23 -2.57 6.02 -1.36
C VAL A 23 -2.68 5.18 -2.62
N VAL A 24 -1.54 4.70 -3.11
CA VAL A 24 -1.46 3.80 -4.26
C VAL A 24 -1.31 2.38 -3.75
N LEU A 25 -2.24 1.52 -4.17
CA LEU A 25 -2.14 0.08 -4.00
C LEU A 25 -1.56 -0.52 -5.28
N THR A 26 -0.40 -1.16 -5.15
CA THR A 26 0.28 -1.83 -6.25
C THR A 26 0.23 -3.34 -6.04
N LYS A 27 -0.14 -4.09 -7.07
CA LYS A 27 -0.12 -5.55 -7.08
C LYS A 27 0.75 -6.05 -8.22
N SER A 28 1.46 -7.15 -8.02
CA SER A 28 2.13 -7.82 -9.13
C SER A 28 1.12 -8.52 -10.05
N LYS A 29 1.47 -8.61 -11.34
CA LYS A 29 0.80 -9.45 -12.33
C LYS A 29 1.51 -10.81 -12.35
N PRO A 30 0.92 -11.85 -11.74
CA PRO A 30 1.61 -13.12 -11.55
C PRO A 30 1.80 -13.92 -12.84
N THR A 31 1.14 -13.57 -13.94
CA THR A 31 1.24 -14.30 -15.22
C THR A 31 1.74 -13.42 -16.36
N LYS A 32 1.15 -12.23 -16.53
CA LYS A 32 1.49 -11.31 -17.61
C LYS A 32 2.63 -10.37 -17.19
N GLY A 33 3.83 -10.58 -17.74
CA GLY A 33 4.95 -9.63 -17.63
C GLY A 33 6.07 -10.01 -16.65
N LYS A 34 6.24 -11.29 -16.29
CA LYS A 34 7.31 -11.75 -15.38
C LYS A 34 8.75 -11.42 -15.83
N GLY A 35 8.98 -11.21 -17.13
CA GLY A 35 10.27 -10.78 -17.68
C GLY A 35 10.33 -9.29 -18.07
N LYS A 36 9.28 -8.51 -17.79
CA LYS A 36 9.18 -7.11 -18.20
C LYS A 36 8.91 -6.26 -16.96
N PRO A 37 9.96 -5.79 -16.25
CA PRO A 37 9.79 -5.09 -14.97
C PRO A 37 8.90 -3.85 -15.09
N ALA A 38 8.95 -3.14 -16.22
CA ALA A 38 8.11 -1.96 -16.46
C ALA A 38 6.59 -2.29 -16.54
N LYS A 39 6.20 -3.52 -16.85
CA LYS A 39 4.79 -3.92 -17.06
C LYS A 39 4.29 -4.95 -16.05
N SER A 40 5.13 -5.35 -15.10
CA SER A 40 4.90 -6.44 -14.15
C SER A 40 3.92 -6.09 -13.02
N ALA A 41 3.59 -4.81 -12.85
CA ALA A 41 2.71 -4.33 -11.79
C ALA A 41 1.41 -3.70 -12.33
N TYR A 42 0.39 -3.70 -11.48
CA TYR A 42 -0.85 -2.95 -11.64
C TYR A 42 -1.05 -2.07 -10.42
N SER A 43 -1.28 -0.77 -10.64
CA SER A 43 -1.43 0.22 -9.58
C SER A 43 -2.83 0.83 -9.60
N ASN A 44 -3.41 1.03 -8.42
CA ASN A 44 -4.68 1.70 -8.21
C ASN A 44 -4.51 2.83 -7.19
N THR A 45 -4.85 4.06 -7.58
CA THR A 45 -4.75 5.25 -6.74
C THR A 45 -6.07 5.51 -6.02
N MET A 46 -6.06 5.48 -4.70
CA MET A 46 -7.23 5.71 -3.85
C MET A 46 -7.17 7.07 -3.16
N LYS A 47 -8.21 7.88 -3.36
CA LYS A 47 -8.42 9.21 -2.76
C LYS A 47 -9.68 9.26 -1.88
N ARG A 48 -9.90 8.23 -1.06
CA ARG A 48 -11.12 8.06 -0.26
C ARG A 48 -10.83 8.17 1.24
N ASP A 49 -11.89 8.29 2.03
CA ASP A 49 -11.81 8.21 3.48
C ASP A 49 -11.10 6.94 3.96
N VAL A 50 -10.30 7.07 5.02
CA VAL A 50 -9.45 6.01 5.57
C VAL A 50 -10.22 4.73 5.86
N ARG A 51 -11.40 4.85 6.48
CA ARG A 51 -12.22 3.68 6.85
C ARG A 51 -12.69 2.93 5.61
N ARG A 52 -13.11 3.65 4.57
CA ARG A 52 -13.52 3.06 3.28
C ARG A 52 -12.32 2.42 2.58
N MET A 53 -11.17 3.11 2.61
CA MET A 53 -9.93 2.63 2.04
C MET A 53 -9.44 1.34 2.71
N MET A 54 -9.46 1.25 4.05
CA MET A 54 -9.13 0.04 4.80
C MET A 54 -10.04 -1.13 4.43
N LYS A 55 -11.34 -0.90 4.23
CA LYS A 55 -12.28 -1.93 3.80
C LYS A 55 -11.98 -2.42 2.38
N THR A 56 -11.70 -1.51 1.45
CA THR A 56 -11.36 -1.85 0.07
C THR A 56 -10.04 -2.62 -0.01
N VAL A 57 -8.97 -2.11 0.62
CA VAL A 57 -7.67 -2.78 0.68
C VAL A 57 -7.79 -4.14 1.36
N GLY A 58 -8.53 -4.22 2.48
CA GLY A 58 -8.74 -5.48 3.19
C GLY A 58 -9.37 -6.55 2.29
N ARG A 59 -10.43 -6.21 1.55
CA ARG A 59 -11.10 -7.13 0.62
C ARG A 59 -10.22 -7.53 -0.56
N GLU A 60 -9.51 -6.56 -1.13
CA GLU A 60 -8.67 -6.79 -2.31
C GLU A 60 -7.44 -7.64 -1.98
N VAL A 61 -6.82 -7.41 -0.83
CA VAL A 61 -5.69 -8.21 -0.35
C VAL A 61 -6.15 -9.59 0.10
N GLU A 62 -7.32 -9.72 0.72
CA GLU A 62 -7.89 -11.02 1.11
C GLU A 62 -8.09 -11.96 -0.08
N GLY A 63 -8.59 -11.45 -1.21
CA GLY A 63 -8.76 -12.24 -2.44
C GLY A 63 -7.46 -12.58 -3.17
N PHE A 64 -6.33 -11.94 -2.84
CA PHE A 64 -5.05 -12.12 -3.54
C PHE A 64 -3.99 -12.82 -2.68
N ARG A 65 -3.77 -12.33 -1.46
CA ARG A 65 -2.82 -12.79 -0.44
C ARG A 65 -3.39 -12.54 0.98
N PRO A 66 -4.25 -13.42 1.51
CA PRO A 66 -4.92 -13.21 2.79
C PRO A 66 -3.93 -13.12 3.97
N ASP A 67 -2.77 -13.74 3.84
CA ASP A 67 -1.67 -13.70 4.81
C ASP A 67 -1.09 -12.31 5.04
N LEU A 68 -1.27 -11.38 4.08
CA LEU A 68 -0.79 -10.01 4.15
C LEU A 68 -1.86 -9.01 4.64
N LYS A 69 -3.13 -9.42 4.76
CA LYS A 69 -4.26 -8.52 5.08
C LYS A 69 -4.00 -7.62 6.29
N LYS A 70 -3.57 -8.23 7.40
CA LYS A 70 -3.28 -7.49 8.65
C LYS A 70 -2.13 -6.50 8.46
N ALA A 71 -1.05 -6.94 7.80
CA ALA A 71 0.12 -6.10 7.54
C ALA A 71 -0.21 -4.92 6.61
N SER A 72 -1.02 -5.15 5.58
CA SER A 72 -1.46 -4.11 4.64
C SER A 72 -2.32 -3.06 5.33
N ILE A 73 -3.29 -3.46 6.16
CA ILE A 73 -4.13 -2.51 6.91
C ILE A 73 -3.28 -1.69 7.90
N ALA A 74 -2.32 -2.32 8.58
CA ALA A 74 -1.41 -1.62 9.48
C ALA A 74 -0.53 -0.60 8.73
N LYS A 75 0.06 -0.99 7.59
CA LYS A 75 0.86 -0.11 6.74
C LYS A 75 0.03 1.08 6.23
N LEU A 76 -1.21 0.84 5.83
CA LEU A 76 -2.14 1.89 5.40
C LEU A 76 -2.40 2.94 6.50
N SER A 77 -2.61 2.48 7.74
CA SER A 77 -2.80 3.37 8.89
C SER A 77 -1.58 4.26 9.13
N ALA A 78 -0.37 3.67 9.05
CA ALA A 78 0.88 4.40 9.21
C ALA A 78 1.07 5.45 8.12
N ILE A 79 0.81 5.11 6.86
CA ILE A 79 0.85 6.04 5.72
C ILE A 79 -0.17 7.17 5.91
N HIS A 80 -1.40 6.86 6.29
CA HIS A 80 -2.39 7.91 6.49
C HIS A 80 -2.01 8.84 7.65
N LYS A 81 -1.43 8.30 8.73
CA LYS A 81 -0.89 9.11 9.82
C LYS A 81 0.22 10.04 9.33
N SER A 82 1.16 9.56 8.51
CA SER A 82 2.24 10.39 7.97
C SER A 82 1.72 11.51 7.08
N LEU A 83 0.77 11.23 6.19
CA LEU A 83 0.13 12.24 5.34
C LEU A 83 -0.56 13.34 6.17
N ARG A 84 -1.24 12.95 7.25
CA ARG A 84 -1.89 13.90 8.15
C ARG A 84 -0.88 14.79 8.89
N VAL A 85 0.28 14.24 9.28
CA VAL A 85 1.35 15.00 9.93
C VAL A 85 2.00 15.98 8.95
N ILE A 86 2.29 15.56 7.72
CA ILE A 86 2.83 16.43 6.67
C ILE A 86 1.89 17.60 6.42
N LYS A 87 0.57 17.34 6.32
CA LYS A 87 -0.44 18.38 6.15
C LYS A 87 -0.53 19.35 7.34
N ALA A 88 -0.30 18.87 8.56
CA ALA A 88 -0.39 19.71 9.76
C ALA A 88 0.81 20.66 9.94
N GLY A 89 1.94 20.37 9.29
CA GLY A 89 3.18 21.14 9.44
C GLY A 89 3.85 20.97 10.81
N PRO A 90 5.08 21.49 10.97
CA PRO A 90 5.79 21.44 12.25
C PRO A 90 5.04 22.26 13.30
N LYS A 91 4.89 21.71 14.52
CA LYS A 91 4.37 22.49 15.65
C LYS A 91 5.36 23.60 15.97
N LYS A 92 4.92 24.86 15.87
CA LYS A 92 5.70 25.99 16.37
C LYS A 92 5.91 25.80 17.87
N ALA A 93 7.16 25.70 18.30
CA ALA A 93 7.49 25.71 19.72
C ALA A 93 7.04 27.05 20.31
N LYS A 94 6.25 26.99 21.40
CA LYS A 94 5.94 28.20 22.17
C LYS A 94 7.23 28.61 22.88
N LYS A 95 7.75 29.79 22.54
CA LYS A 95 8.70 30.54 23.37
C LYS A 95 7.95 31.11 24.57
#